data_AF-A0A8J8FU09-F1
#
_entry.id   AF-A0A8J8FU09-F1
#
_cell.length_a   1.000
_cell.length_b   1.000
_cell.length_c   1.000
_cell.angle_alpha   90.00
_cell.angle_beta   90.00
_cell.angle_gamma   90.00
#
_symmetry.space_group_name_H-M   'P 1'
#
loop_
_entity.id
_entity.type
_entity.pdbx_description
1 polymer ?
#
loop_
_entity_poly.entity_id
_entity_poly.type
_entity_poly.pdbx_seq_one_letter_code
_entity_poly.pdbx_strand_id
1 'polypeptide(L)'
;MKKITLAVSALLLSSLTPPVFAYGTTSTGLDKIVEIINTDARLAKKVSPEGLAIASNSADRMNEIILEAISAKGCANDGQINAADARSINDYIYDHYYDEWVDLHGDDEGGVETGFHYVQNNGNRTILFGKNAINAVADGMYHLGFESTRKFRLKNEDGNKNKTFMKVAHWLDALLAEQLKSGVLKNVQIEEPQSTTGNGLDTIIETIYNDPVLQIRVSLDDMREGALSAAAMNSLIMEAIENQDLNIDNEISVADAKAINSYLQNHYAEQWAELHGDDEEKAEETGYHLVQSDGAKHYIFGENAVNKVFDGIYHLGFKAHSNGRRLLNEDGNKNASFNMVAYWLDSLINR
;
A
#
# COMPACT_ATOMS: atom_id res chain seq x y z
N MET A 1 -75.61 17.52 18.71
CA MET A 1 -75.28 16.40 19.61
C MET A 1 -74.34 15.44 18.87
N LYS A 2 -73.16 15.22 19.47
CA LYS A 2 -72.09 14.23 19.21
C LYS A 2 -71.84 13.72 17.78
N LYS A 3 -70.80 14.27 17.15
CA LYS A 3 -69.94 13.53 16.20
C LYS A 3 -69.14 12.49 16.99
N ILE A 4 -69.29 11.22 16.65
CA ILE A 4 -68.42 10.14 17.13
C ILE A 4 -67.39 9.91 16.02
N THR A 5 -66.16 10.36 16.26
CA THR A 5 -65.01 10.06 15.41
C THR A 5 -64.46 8.70 15.85
N LEU A 6 -64.59 7.68 15.01
CA LEU A 6 -63.95 6.38 15.22
C LEU A 6 -62.47 6.55 14.85
N ALA A 7 -61.59 6.64 15.84
CA ALA A 7 -60.16 6.54 15.63
C ALA A 7 -59.82 5.07 15.31
N VAL A 8 -59.58 4.77 14.05
CA VAL A 8 -58.97 3.50 13.66
C VAL A 8 -57.48 3.61 13.97
N SER A 9 -57.09 3.00 15.09
CA SER A 9 -55.70 2.86 15.49
C SER A 9 -55.01 1.94 14.47
N ALA A 10 -54.13 2.50 13.64
CA ALA A 10 -53.21 1.73 12.81
C ALA A 10 -52.19 1.05 13.74
N LEU A 11 -52.51 -0.17 14.16
CA LEU A 11 -51.54 -1.07 14.78
C LEU A 11 -50.58 -1.49 13.67
N LEU A 12 -49.33 -0.99 13.71
CA LEU A 12 -48.26 -1.53 12.88
C LEU A 12 -48.16 -3.04 13.15
N LEU A 13 -48.47 -3.86 12.15
CA LEU A 13 -48.00 -5.24 12.13
C LEU A 13 -46.49 -5.17 11.88
N SER A 14 -45.70 -5.31 12.93
CA SER A 14 -44.29 -5.70 12.80
C SER A 14 -44.24 -7.05 12.09
N SER A 15 -43.55 -7.10 10.95
CA SER A 15 -43.25 -8.32 10.22
C SER A 15 -42.63 -9.38 11.15
N LEU A 16 -43.28 -10.54 11.28
CA LEU A 16 -42.83 -11.71 12.05
C LEU A 16 -41.71 -12.50 11.35
N THR A 17 -40.95 -11.89 10.46
CA THR A 17 -39.75 -12.52 9.91
C THR A 17 -38.65 -12.40 10.97
N PRO A 18 -38.13 -13.51 11.53
CA PRO A 18 -36.95 -13.43 12.36
C PRO A 18 -35.84 -12.73 11.55
N PRO A 19 -35.04 -11.86 12.17
CA PRO A 19 -33.94 -11.22 11.48
C PRO A 19 -33.04 -12.31 10.90
N VAL A 20 -32.78 -12.20 9.61
CA VAL A 20 -31.85 -13.08 8.91
C VAL A 20 -30.46 -12.54 9.22
N PHE A 21 -29.69 -13.31 9.99
CA PHE A 21 -28.26 -13.03 10.18
C PHE A 21 -27.52 -13.34 8.89
N ALA A 22 -26.63 -12.45 8.44
CA ALA A 22 -25.70 -12.81 7.37
C ALA A 22 -24.74 -13.87 7.87
N TYR A 23 -24.49 -14.88 7.04
CA TYR A 23 -23.28 -15.69 7.18
C TYR A 23 -22.19 -15.00 6.39
N GLY A 24 -20.94 -15.07 6.86
CA GLY A 24 -19.81 -14.59 6.06
C GLY A 24 -19.81 -15.30 4.70
N THR A 25 -19.78 -14.54 3.62
CA THR A 25 -19.92 -15.04 2.25
C THR A 25 -18.58 -15.14 1.52
N THR A 26 -17.54 -14.55 2.09
CA THR A 26 -16.24 -14.45 1.42
C THR A 26 -15.50 -15.78 1.30
N SER A 27 -15.88 -16.80 2.08
CA SER A 27 -15.19 -18.08 2.20
C SER A 27 -13.72 -17.91 2.63
N THR A 28 -13.47 -16.93 3.50
CA THR A 28 -12.14 -16.61 4.04
C THR A 28 -12.13 -16.56 5.56
N GLY A 29 -10.96 -16.42 6.17
CA GLY A 29 -10.91 -16.22 7.62
C GLY A 29 -11.50 -14.88 8.09
N LEU A 30 -11.80 -13.92 7.19
CA LEU A 30 -12.54 -12.71 7.54
C LEU A 30 -13.97 -13.03 8.02
N ASP A 31 -14.57 -14.12 7.54
CA ASP A 31 -15.91 -14.59 7.93
C ASP A 31 -16.01 -14.90 9.44
N LYS A 32 -14.86 -15.11 10.12
CA LYS A 32 -14.80 -15.25 11.58
C LYS A 32 -15.34 -14.00 12.29
N ILE A 33 -15.20 -12.81 11.72
CA ILE A 33 -15.74 -11.57 12.31
C ILE A 33 -17.28 -11.64 12.30
N VAL A 34 -17.86 -12.02 11.16
CA VAL A 34 -19.32 -12.18 10.99
C VAL A 34 -19.85 -13.28 11.90
N GLU A 35 -19.15 -14.42 11.99
CA GLU A 35 -19.48 -15.50 12.92
C GLU A 35 -19.51 -15.01 14.39
N ILE A 36 -18.52 -14.23 14.81
CA ILE A 36 -18.45 -13.69 16.17
C ILE A 36 -19.62 -12.74 16.47
N ILE A 37 -20.00 -11.88 15.52
CA ILE A 37 -21.17 -10.99 15.65
C ILE A 37 -22.43 -11.82 15.93
N ASN A 38 -22.63 -12.88 15.17
CA ASN A 38 -23.86 -13.70 15.24
C ASN A 38 -23.90 -14.65 16.44
N THR A 39 -22.75 -15.04 16.99
CA THR A 39 -22.66 -16.10 18.00
C THR A 39 -22.25 -15.62 19.40
N ASP A 40 -21.71 -14.41 19.55
CA ASP A 40 -21.32 -13.91 20.87
C ASP A 40 -22.56 -13.64 21.75
N ALA A 41 -22.70 -14.45 22.81
CA ALA A 41 -23.84 -14.41 23.71
C ALA A 41 -23.97 -13.11 24.53
N ARG A 42 -22.94 -12.25 24.56
CA ARG A 42 -23.00 -10.94 25.24
C ARG A 42 -23.47 -9.86 24.29
N LEU A 43 -23.02 -9.89 23.03
CA LEU A 43 -23.60 -9.06 21.97
C LEU A 43 -25.10 -9.34 21.85
N ALA A 44 -25.50 -10.61 21.77
CA ALA A 44 -26.91 -11.02 21.73
C ALA A 44 -27.76 -10.58 22.94
N LYS A 45 -27.15 -10.17 24.05
CA LYS A 45 -27.86 -9.63 25.22
C LYS A 45 -27.97 -8.10 25.23
N LYS A 46 -27.14 -7.42 24.45
CA LYS A 46 -26.94 -5.97 24.50
C LYS A 46 -27.37 -5.26 23.23
N VAL A 47 -27.33 -5.95 22.10
CA VAL A 47 -27.69 -5.45 20.77
C VAL A 47 -29.00 -6.10 20.35
N SER A 48 -29.87 -5.34 19.69
CA SER A 48 -31.11 -5.89 19.15
C SER A 48 -30.82 -6.92 18.06
N PRO A 49 -31.72 -7.89 17.83
CA PRO A 49 -31.62 -8.81 16.72
C PRO A 49 -31.47 -8.11 15.35
N GLU A 50 -32.17 -6.99 15.13
CA GLU A 50 -32.05 -6.17 13.92
C GLU A 50 -30.68 -5.50 13.81
N GLY A 51 -30.15 -4.95 14.91
CA GLY A 51 -28.83 -4.32 14.93
C GLY A 51 -27.70 -5.32 14.66
N LEU A 52 -27.80 -6.53 15.21
CA LEU A 52 -26.88 -7.62 14.89
C LEU A 52 -26.93 -7.99 13.41
N ALA A 53 -28.12 -8.06 12.81
CA ALA A 53 -28.26 -8.35 11.39
C ALA A 53 -27.59 -7.27 10.53
N ILE A 54 -27.84 -5.98 10.83
CA ILE A 54 -27.20 -4.84 10.15
C ILE A 54 -25.68 -4.92 10.29
N ALA A 55 -25.16 -5.11 11.49
CA ALA A 55 -23.71 -5.20 11.72
C ALA A 55 -23.08 -6.40 11.00
N SER A 56 -23.75 -7.55 10.99
CA SER A 56 -23.26 -8.76 10.29
C SER A 56 -23.22 -8.57 8.78
N ASN A 57 -24.25 -7.96 8.19
CA ASN A 57 -24.30 -7.63 6.77
C ASN A 57 -23.22 -6.60 6.40
N SER A 58 -23.03 -5.60 7.27
CA SER A 58 -22.05 -4.54 7.03
C SER A 58 -20.63 -5.09 7.07
N ALA A 59 -20.31 -5.88 8.09
CA ALA A 59 -19.01 -6.55 8.21
C ALA A 59 -18.73 -7.48 7.02
N ASP A 60 -19.72 -8.25 6.56
CA ASP A 60 -19.56 -9.13 5.39
C ASP A 60 -19.24 -8.32 4.12
N ARG A 61 -20.01 -7.25 3.86
CA ARG A 61 -19.77 -6.39 2.70
C ARG A 61 -18.42 -5.68 2.76
N MET A 62 -18.00 -5.21 3.93
CA MET A 62 -16.67 -4.62 4.11
C MET A 62 -15.56 -5.65 3.87
N ASN A 63 -15.76 -6.92 4.26
CA ASN A 63 -14.81 -7.99 3.95
C ASN A 63 -14.72 -8.26 2.45
N GLU A 64 -15.85 -8.26 1.73
CA GLU A 64 -15.85 -8.38 0.26
C GLU A 64 -15.04 -7.26 -0.40
N ILE A 65 -15.26 -6.01 0.00
CA ILE A 65 -14.55 -4.84 -0.54
C ILE A 65 -13.04 -4.92 -0.25
N ILE A 66 -12.62 -5.39 0.94
CA ILE A 66 -11.20 -5.65 1.24
C ILE A 66 -10.61 -6.68 0.28
N LEU A 67 -11.32 -7.77 -0.01
CA LEU A 67 -10.83 -8.80 -0.93
C LEU A 67 -10.77 -8.31 -2.37
N GLU A 68 -11.73 -7.47 -2.78
CA GLU A 68 -11.69 -6.81 -4.07
C GLU A 68 -10.46 -5.91 -4.19
N ALA A 69 -10.18 -5.08 -3.18
CA ALA A 69 -8.99 -4.23 -3.13
C ALA A 69 -7.69 -5.05 -3.22
N ILE A 70 -7.58 -6.14 -2.45
CA ILE A 70 -6.44 -7.07 -2.50
C ILE A 70 -6.23 -7.60 -3.92
N SER A 71 -7.31 -8.02 -4.58
CA SER A 71 -7.23 -8.56 -5.94
C SER A 71 -6.88 -7.47 -6.96
N ALA A 72 -7.53 -6.31 -6.89
CA ALA A 72 -7.35 -5.20 -7.82
C ALA A 72 -5.93 -4.61 -7.77
N LYS A 73 -5.28 -4.63 -6.61
CA LYS A 73 -3.92 -4.11 -6.41
C LYS A 73 -2.82 -5.18 -6.42
N GLY A 74 -3.19 -6.45 -6.46
CA GLY A 74 -2.25 -7.57 -6.47
C GLY A 74 -1.53 -7.76 -5.13
N CYS A 75 -2.10 -7.26 -4.03
CA CYS A 75 -1.48 -7.27 -2.70
C CYS A 75 -1.11 -8.66 -2.18
N ALA A 76 -1.78 -9.72 -2.65
CA ALA A 76 -1.50 -11.09 -2.24
C ALA A 76 -0.51 -11.83 -3.15
N ASN A 77 0.08 -11.16 -4.15
CA ASN A 77 0.88 -11.81 -5.20
C ASN A 77 2.17 -12.46 -4.67
N ASP A 78 2.79 -11.87 -3.65
CA ASP A 78 3.96 -12.42 -2.96
C ASP A 78 3.59 -13.50 -1.91
N GLY A 79 2.29 -13.68 -1.65
CA GLY A 79 1.76 -14.65 -0.70
C GLY A 79 1.73 -14.14 0.75
N GLN A 80 1.90 -12.85 0.99
CA GLN A 80 1.78 -12.20 2.29
C GLN A 80 0.94 -10.92 2.18
N ILE A 81 0.52 -10.36 3.32
CA ILE A 81 -0.02 -9.00 3.39
C ILE A 81 0.84 -8.19 4.37
N ASN A 82 1.54 -7.20 3.86
CA ASN A 82 2.42 -6.30 4.60
C ASN A 82 1.82 -4.88 4.72
N ALA A 83 2.60 -3.94 5.27
CA ALA A 83 2.12 -2.58 5.52
C ALA A 83 1.88 -1.76 4.24
N ALA A 84 2.65 -2.01 3.17
CA ALA A 84 2.49 -1.38 1.86
C ALA A 84 1.21 -1.87 1.20
N ASP A 85 0.92 -3.18 1.31
CA ASP A 85 -0.35 -3.77 0.87
C ASP A 85 -1.54 -3.13 1.57
N ALA A 86 -1.50 -3.03 2.90
CA ALA A 86 -2.57 -2.41 3.68
C ALA A 86 -2.80 -0.94 3.31
N ARG A 87 -1.78 -0.24 2.82
CA ARG A 87 -1.92 1.12 2.28
C ARG A 87 -2.59 1.11 0.91
N SER A 88 -2.14 0.30 -0.04
CA SER A 88 -2.80 0.20 -1.35
C SER A 88 -4.25 -0.28 -1.23
N ILE A 89 -4.55 -1.15 -0.27
CA ILE A 89 -5.93 -1.55 0.07
C ILE A 89 -6.73 -0.34 0.57
N ASN A 90 -6.17 0.45 1.49
CA ASN A 90 -6.83 1.65 1.99
C ASN A 90 -7.14 2.65 0.88
N ASP A 91 -6.16 2.92 0.02
CA ASP A 91 -6.26 3.92 -1.02
C ASP A 91 -7.29 3.49 -2.07
N TYR A 92 -7.30 2.21 -2.44
CA TYR A 92 -8.36 1.65 -3.30
C TYR A 92 -9.77 1.79 -2.70
N ILE A 93 -9.94 1.46 -1.42
CA ILE A 93 -11.25 1.58 -0.77
C ILE A 93 -11.67 3.06 -0.71
N TYR A 94 -10.76 3.96 -0.39
CA TYR A 94 -11.03 5.40 -0.36
C TYR A 94 -11.43 5.92 -1.76
N ASP A 95 -10.70 5.55 -2.80
CA ASP A 95 -10.96 6.08 -4.15
C ASP A 95 -12.23 5.51 -4.80
N HIS A 96 -12.60 4.28 -4.47
CA HIS A 96 -13.68 3.56 -5.16
C HIS A 96 -14.94 3.34 -4.33
N TYR A 97 -14.81 3.27 -3.01
CA TYR A 97 -15.86 2.79 -2.11
C TYR A 97 -16.15 3.73 -0.94
N TYR A 98 -15.57 4.93 -0.89
CA TYR A 98 -15.66 5.81 0.29
C TYR A 98 -17.08 5.96 0.86
N ASP A 99 -18.04 6.37 0.02
CA ASP A 99 -19.43 6.61 0.47
C ASP A 99 -20.08 5.33 1.02
N GLU A 100 -19.96 4.20 0.30
CA GLU A 100 -20.49 2.90 0.75
C GLU A 100 -19.77 2.44 2.03
N TRP A 101 -18.46 2.64 2.09
CA TRP A 101 -17.62 2.21 3.20
C TRP A 101 -17.95 2.95 4.49
N VAL A 102 -18.17 4.26 4.41
CA VAL A 102 -18.61 5.08 5.56
C VAL A 102 -19.98 4.60 6.07
N ASP A 103 -20.93 4.35 5.18
CA ASP A 103 -22.26 3.84 5.55
C ASP A 103 -22.20 2.46 6.22
N LEU A 104 -21.33 1.56 5.71
CA LEU A 104 -21.13 0.22 6.26
C LEU A 104 -20.39 0.25 7.60
N HIS A 105 -19.35 1.07 7.74
CA HIS A 105 -18.65 1.26 9.00
C HIS A 105 -19.62 1.78 10.07
N GLY A 106 -20.43 2.76 9.68
CA GLY A 106 -21.39 3.42 10.54
C GLY A 106 -20.74 4.41 11.50
N ASP A 107 -21.60 5.01 12.31
CA ASP A 107 -21.28 6.05 13.26
C ASP A 107 -21.96 5.73 14.61
N ASP A 108 -21.40 6.25 15.69
CA ASP A 108 -21.99 6.22 17.05
C ASP A 108 -22.21 7.64 17.63
N GLU A 109 -21.93 8.71 16.86
CA GLU A 109 -22.21 10.09 17.25
C GLU A 109 -23.72 10.36 17.44
N GLY A 110 -24.03 11.22 18.40
CA GLY A 110 -25.42 11.64 18.66
C GLY A 110 -26.33 10.55 19.24
N GLY A 111 -25.80 9.38 19.57
CA GLY A 111 -26.54 8.26 20.18
C GLY A 111 -27.36 7.43 19.19
N VAL A 112 -27.04 7.51 17.90
CA VAL A 112 -27.64 6.67 16.85
C VAL A 112 -26.55 5.78 16.26
N GLU A 113 -26.57 4.51 16.60
CA GLU A 113 -25.66 3.52 16.02
C GLU A 113 -26.14 3.11 14.61
N THR A 114 -25.23 3.06 13.64
CA THR A 114 -25.48 2.55 12.28
C THR A 114 -24.42 1.51 11.88
N GLY A 115 -24.61 0.83 10.74
CA GLY A 115 -23.60 -0.05 10.15
C GLY A 115 -23.01 -1.08 11.11
N PHE A 116 -21.67 -1.20 11.10
CA PHE A 116 -20.90 -2.03 12.01
C PHE A 116 -20.92 -1.52 13.46
N HIS A 117 -21.07 -0.21 13.69
CA HIS A 117 -21.07 0.38 15.04
C HIS A 117 -22.18 -0.13 15.97
N TYR A 118 -23.25 -0.74 15.46
CA TYR A 118 -24.24 -1.47 16.27
C TYR A 118 -23.64 -2.52 17.22
N VAL A 119 -22.48 -3.11 16.91
CA VAL A 119 -21.82 -4.10 17.78
C VAL A 119 -20.61 -3.57 18.51
N GLN A 120 -20.12 -2.39 18.12
CA GLN A 120 -18.97 -1.75 18.75
C GLN A 120 -19.33 -1.36 20.19
N ASN A 121 -18.38 -1.52 21.12
CA ASN A 121 -18.56 -1.19 22.55
C ASN A 121 -19.69 -1.95 23.28
N ASN A 122 -20.34 -2.91 22.63
CA ASN A 122 -21.48 -3.66 23.18
C ASN A 122 -21.12 -4.95 23.92
N GLY A 123 -19.92 -4.98 24.53
CA GLY A 123 -19.57 -5.95 25.58
C GLY A 123 -19.12 -7.34 25.12
N ASN A 124 -18.85 -7.52 23.82
CA ASN A 124 -18.12 -8.68 23.27
C ASN A 124 -16.86 -8.96 24.10
N ARG A 125 -16.51 -10.25 24.28
CA ARG A 125 -15.25 -10.65 24.94
C ARG A 125 -14.43 -11.65 24.14
N THR A 126 -14.86 -12.00 22.94
CA THR A 126 -14.07 -12.86 22.06
C THR A 126 -12.73 -12.19 21.77
N ILE A 127 -11.66 -12.98 21.80
CA ILE A 127 -10.30 -12.50 21.61
C ILE A 127 -9.76 -13.01 20.28
N LEU A 128 -9.28 -12.10 19.44
CA LEU A 128 -8.47 -12.38 18.26
C LEU A 128 -7.12 -11.69 18.43
N PHE A 129 -6.03 -12.41 18.17
CA PHE A 129 -4.66 -11.86 18.23
C PHE A 129 -4.32 -11.17 19.56
N GLY A 130 -4.86 -11.70 20.68
CA GLY A 130 -4.67 -11.14 22.01
C GLY A 130 -5.43 -9.84 22.29
N LYS A 131 -6.37 -9.44 21.43
CA LYS A 131 -7.19 -8.22 21.53
C LYS A 131 -8.68 -8.55 21.38
N ASN A 132 -9.55 -7.63 21.80
CA ASN A 132 -11.00 -7.78 21.58
C ASN A 132 -11.29 -7.90 20.08
N ALA A 133 -12.05 -8.93 19.69
CA ALA A 133 -12.30 -9.24 18.29
C ALA A 133 -13.04 -8.11 17.57
N ILE A 134 -14.06 -7.53 18.21
CA ILE A 134 -14.89 -6.48 17.62
C ILE A 134 -14.24 -5.11 17.82
N ASN A 135 -14.09 -4.66 19.07
CA ASN A 135 -13.69 -3.28 19.41
C ASN A 135 -12.20 -2.96 19.15
N ALA A 136 -11.41 -3.91 18.65
CA ALA A 136 -10.00 -3.65 18.42
C ALA A 136 -9.48 -4.23 17.11
N VAL A 137 -9.81 -5.49 16.79
CA VAL A 137 -9.36 -6.13 15.55
C VAL A 137 -10.25 -5.72 14.38
N ALA A 138 -11.54 -6.09 14.38
CA ALA A 138 -12.46 -5.76 13.30
C ALA A 138 -12.60 -4.25 13.12
N ASP A 139 -12.90 -3.52 14.20
CA ASP A 139 -12.91 -2.06 14.21
C ASP A 139 -11.61 -1.46 13.66
N GLY A 140 -10.45 -1.93 14.14
CA GLY A 140 -9.16 -1.42 13.67
C GLY A 140 -8.87 -1.71 12.21
N MET A 141 -9.41 -2.79 11.64
CA MET A 141 -9.32 -3.12 10.22
C MET A 141 -10.30 -2.29 9.39
N TYR A 142 -11.51 -2.07 9.88
CA TYR A 142 -12.55 -1.33 9.17
C TYR A 142 -12.32 0.18 9.13
N HIS A 143 -11.32 0.69 9.85
CA HIS A 143 -10.75 2.01 9.65
C HIS A 143 -9.86 2.16 8.39
N LEU A 144 -9.67 1.10 7.59
CA LEU A 144 -9.28 1.25 6.18
C LEU A 144 -10.32 2.13 5.46
N GLY A 145 -10.00 2.66 4.28
CA GLY A 145 -10.96 3.41 3.47
C GLY A 145 -11.24 4.84 3.95
N PHE A 146 -10.63 5.29 5.05
CA PHE A 146 -10.70 6.69 5.50
C PHE A 146 -9.44 7.46 5.09
N GLU A 147 -9.60 8.76 4.83
CA GLU A 147 -8.51 9.63 4.35
C GLU A 147 -7.31 9.61 5.31
N SER A 148 -6.15 9.22 4.81
CA SER A 148 -4.92 9.22 5.60
C SER A 148 -3.79 9.98 4.91
N THR A 149 -3.60 11.23 5.30
CA THR A 149 -2.40 12.02 4.98
C THR A 149 -1.15 11.56 5.73
N ARG A 150 -1.15 10.36 6.34
CA ARG A 150 -0.08 9.88 7.22
C ARG A 150 0.61 8.66 6.63
N LYS A 151 1.93 8.78 6.44
CA LYS A 151 2.83 7.70 6.00
C LYS A 151 2.87 6.45 6.92
N PHE A 152 2.22 6.42 8.11
CA PHE A 152 2.35 5.27 9.04
C PHE A 152 1.05 4.70 9.64
N ARG A 153 -0.03 5.47 9.65
CA ARG A 153 -1.22 5.16 10.47
C ARG A 153 -2.50 5.58 9.79
N LEU A 154 -3.54 4.82 10.03
CA LEU A 154 -4.91 5.17 9.68
C LEU A 154 -5.41 6.36 10.50
N LYS A 155 -6.37 7.06 9.93
CA LYS A 155 -7.29 7.92 10.68
C LYS A 155 -8.60 7.15 10.95
N ASN A 156 -9.36 7.58 11.94
CA ASN A 156 -10.77 7.17 12.02
C ASN A 156 -11.64 8.16 11.23
N GLU A 157 -12.94 7.91 11.20
CA GLU A 157 -14.00 8.75 10.63
C GLU A 157 -13.92 10.21 11.07
N ASP A 158 -13.49 10.49 12.31
CA ASP A 158 -13.32 11.87 12.82
C ASP A 158 -11.96 12.53 12.47
N GLY A 159 -11.10 11.83 11.74
CA GLY A 159 -9.72 12.28 11.47
C GLY A 159 -8.73 12.06 12.63
N ASN A 160 -9.14 11.38 13.71
CA ASN A 160 -8.29 11.04 14.84
C ASN A 160 -7.30 9.91 14.52
N LYS A 161 -6.26 9.78 15.34
CA LYS A 161 -5.16 8.81 15.15
C LYS A 161 -5.61 7.35 15.42
N ASN A 162 -5.68 6.48 14.40
CA ASN A 162 -6.00 5.04 14.57
C ASN A 162 -4.86 4.04 14.26
N LYS A 163 -5.11 2.74 14.08
CA LYS A 163 -4.07 1.70 13.99
C LYS A 163 -3.01 2.00 12.92
N THR A 164 -1.80 1.46 13.12
CA THR A 164 -0.75 1.51 12.08
C THR A 164 -1.12 0.56 10.95
N PHE A 165 -0.73 0.87 9.70
CA PHE A 165 -0.90 -0.04 8.56
C PHE A 165 -0.28 -1.41 8.84
N MET A 166 0.93 -1.45 9.40
CA MET A 166 1.59 -2.67 9.85
C MET A 166 0.74 -3.54 10.80
N LYS A 167 -0.12 -2.92 11.62
CA LYS A 167 -0.96 -3.66 12.56
C LYS A 167 -2.18 -4.27 11.88
N VAL A 168 -2.78 -3.52 10.96
CA VAL A 168 -3.89 -3.99 10.12
C VAL A 168 -3.43 -5.09 9.18
N ALA A 169 -2.29 -4.90 8.52
CA ALA A 169 -1.63 -5.90 7.69
C ALA A 169 -1.45 -7.22 8.42
N HIS A 170 -0.90 -7.19 9.64
CA HIS A 170 -0.73 -8.39 10.47
C HIS A 170 -2.04 -9.14 10.75
N TRP A 171 -3.16 -8.42 10.93
CA TRP A 171 -4.45 -9.06 11.14
C TRP A 171 -5.02 -9.64 9.84
N LEU A 172 -4.92 -8.90 8.73
CA LEU A 172 -5.32 -9.37 7.41
C LEU A 172 -4.53 -10.63 7.00
N ASP A 173 -3.20 -10.57 7.08
CA ASP A 173 -2.30 -11.69 6.80
C ASP A 173 -2.68 -12.94 7.61
N ALA A 174 -2.92 -12.77 8.91
CA ALA A 174 -3.29 -13.89 9.77
C ALA A 174 -4.70 -14.43 9.53
N LEU A 175 -5.68 -13.58 9.19
CA LEU A 175 -7.05 -14.02 8.84
C LEU A 175 -7.09 -14.68 7.46
N LEU A 176 -6.26 -14.23 6.52
CA LEU A 176 -6.23 -14.72 5.14
C LEU A 176 -5.15 -15.78 4.89
N ALA A 177 -4.45 -16.25 5.93
CA ALA A 177 -3.30 -17.14 5.81
C ALA A 177 -3.55 -18.40 4.95
N GLU A 178 -4.75 -18.99 5.01
CA GLU A 178 -5.10 -20.15 4.19
C GLU A 178 -5.23 -19.79 2.70
N GLN A 179 -5.86 -18.64 2.41
CA GLN A 179 -6.05 -18.13 1.06
C GLN A 179 -4.73 -17.63 0.44
N LEU A 180 -3.88 -16.98 1.24
CA LEU A 180 -2.54 -16.55 0.85
C LEU A 180 -1.66 -17.76 0.51
N LYS A 181 -1.68 -18.80 1.36
CA LYS A 181 -0.92 -20.03 1.14
C LYS A 181 -1.39 -20.81 -0.08
N SER A 182 -2.70 -20.84 -0.36
CA SER A 182 -3.24 -21.51 -1.55
C SER A 182 -3.00 -20.72 -2.83
N GLY A 183 -2.76 -19.42 -2.72
CA GLY A 183 -2.59 -18.50 -3.85
C GLY A 183 -3.90 -18.09 -4.51
N VAL A 184 -5.06 -18.38 -3.90
CA VAL A 184 -6.38 -18.06 -4.49
C VAL A 184 -6.63 -16.55 -4.60
N LEU A 185 -5.94 -15.73 -3.81
CA LEU A 185 -6.03 -14.26 -3.84
C LEU A 185 -5.06 -13.61 -4.82
N LYS A 186 -4.19 -14.37 -5.48
CA LYS A 186 -3.22 -13.81 -6.44
C LYS A 186 -3.95 -13.28 -7.66
N ASN A 187 -3.56 -12.09 -8.11
CA ASN A 187 -3.97 -11.54 -9.39
C ASN A 187 -2.82 -11.69 -10.41
N VAL A 188 -2.92 -12.72 -11.25
CA VAL A 188 -1.91 -13.04 -12.27
C VAL A 188 -1.83 -12.04 -13.42
N GLN A 189 -2.76 -11.09 -13.52
CA GLN A 189 -2.71 -10.01 -14.51
C GLN A 189 -1.79 -8.87 -14.07
N ILE A 190 -1.42 -8.84 -12.79
CA ILE A 190 -0.48 -7.85 -12.24
C ILE A 190 0.87 -8.54 -12.12
N GLU A 191 1.80 -8.13 -12.98
CA GLU A 191 3.19 -8.58 -12.96
C GLU A 191 4.02 -7.58 -12.17
N GLU A 192 4.79 -8.05 -11.18
CA GLU A 192 5.71 -7.18 -10.47
C GLU A 192 6.92 -6.85 -11.36
N PRO A 193 7.37 -5.59 -11.43
CA PRO A 193 8.56 -5.19 -12.17
C PRO A 193 9.74 -6.10 -11.87
N GLN A 194 10.36 -6.58 -12.94
CA GLN A 194 11.60 -7.32 -12.91
C GLN A 194 12.67 -6.47 -13.58
N SER A 195 13.86 -6.43 -13.00
CA SER A 195 15.04 -5.98 -13.73
C SER A 195 15.69 -7.22 -14.34
N THR A 196 16.05 -7.12 -15.61
CA THR A 196 16.55 -8.25 -16.42
C THR A 196 17.94 -7.98 -16.97
N THR A 197 18.72 -7.12 -16.32
CA THR A 197 20.07 -6.78 -16.80
C THR A 197 21.04 -7.94 -16.62
N GLY A 198 20.71 -8.91 -15.75
CA GLY A 198 21.52 -10.09 -15.50
C GLY A 198 22.75 -9.79 -14.65
N ASN A 199 22.76 -8.65 -13.97
CA ASN A 199 23.86 -8.18 -13.12
C ASN A 199 23.34 -7.54 -11.83
N GLY A 200 24.23 -7.01 -10.99
CA GLY A 200 23.88 -6.48 -9.68
C GLY A 200 22.94 -5.26 -9.71
N LEU A 201 22.70 -4.61 -10.85
CA LEU A 201 21.63 -3.60 -10.96
C LEU A 201 20.24 -4.19 -10.65
N ASP A 202 20.04 -5.49 -10.88
CA ASP A 202 18.80 -6.18 -10.55
C ASP A 202 18.48 -6.16 -9.04
N THR A 203 19.52 -6.01 -8.20
CA THR A 203 19.35 -5.90 -6.73
C THR A 203 18.65 -4.60 -6.30
N ILE A 204 18.55 -3.60 -7.17
CA ILE A 204 17.84 -2.35 -6.89
C ILE A 204 16.36 -2.64 -6.66
N ILE A 205 15.75 -3.43 -7.55
CA ILE A 205 14.33 -3.79 -7.47
C ILE A 205 14.07 -4.64 -6.22
N GLU A 206 14.94 -5.62 -5.97
CA GLU A 206 14.87 -6.43 -4.74
C GLU A 206 14.96 -5.56 -3.48
N THR A 207 15.83 -4.54 -3.49
CA THR A 207 16.00 -3.63 -2.36
C THR A 207 14.76 -2.77 -2.12
N ILE A 208 14.11 -2.28 -3.19
CA ILE A 208 12.86 -1.52 -3.07
C ILE A 208 11.81 -2.39 -2.37
N TYR A 209 11.54 -3.59 -2.88
CA TYR A 209 10.51 -4.45 -2.31
C TYR A 209 10.81 -4.96 -0.91
N ASN A 210 12.07 -5.20 -0.56
CA ASN A 210 12.43 -5.86 0.70
C ASN A 210 12.88 -4.89 1.81
N ASP A 211 12.93 -3.58 1.56
CA ASP A 211 13.29 -2.63 2.62
C ASP A 211 12.15 -2.51 3.65
N PRO A 212 12.38 -2.92 4.92
CA PRO A 212 11.30 -3.01 5.90
C PRO A 212 10.78 -1.65 6.34
N VAL A 213 11.52 -0.56 6.16
CA VAL A 213 11.04 0.79 6.49
C VAL A 213 10.31 1.42 5.32
N LEU A 214 10.77 1.15 4.09
CA LEU A 214 10.06 1.56 2.89
C LEU A 214 8.67 0.92 2.82
N GLN A 215 8.56 -0.39 3.05
CA GLN A 215 7.29 -1.12 3.14
C GLN A 215 6.32 -0.53 4.17
N ILE A 216 6.82 0.18 5.20
CA ILE A 216 5.97 0.80 6.21
C ILE A 216 5.42 2.16 5.75
N ARG A 217 6.14 2.84 4.85
CA ARG A 217 5.95 4.26 4.52
C ARG A 217 5.32 4.50 3.16
N VAL A 218 5.57 3.59 2.22
CA VAL A 218 5.22 3.70 0.81
C VAL A 218 4.16 2.64 0.49
N SER A 219 3.25 2.93 -0.44
CA SER A 219 2.22 1.98 -0.87
C SER A 219 2.82 0.91 -1.77
N LEU A 220 2.14 -0.23 -1.95
CA LEU A 220 2.61 -1.22 -2.93
C LEU A 220 2.63 -0.61 -4.34
N ASP A 221 1.66 0.24 -4.64
CA ASP A 221 1.53 0.89 -5.95
C ASP A 221 2.72 1.82 -6.23
N ASP A 222 3.08 2.69 -5.28
CA ASP A 222 4.23 3.59 -5.39
C ASP A 222 5.55 2.82 -5.43
N MET A 223 5.66 1.74 -4.62
CA MET A 223 6.83 0.84 -4.68
C MET A 223 6.98 0.20 -6.06
N ARG A 224 5.86 -0.21 -6.66
CA ARG A 224 5.82 -0.81 -7.99
C ARG A 224 6.21 0.19 -9.06
N GLU A 225 5.68 1.41 -9.00
CA GLU A 225 6.01 2.47 -9.96
C GLU A 225 7.49 2.89 -9.85
N GLY A 226 8.00 3.11 -8.63
CA GLY A 226 9.41 3.40 -8.41
C GLY A 226 10.34 2.27 -8.87
N ALA A 227 9.91 1.01 -8.70
CA ALA A 227 10.62 -0.17 -9.21
C ALA A 227 10.57 -0.27 -10.75
N LEU A 228 9.44 0.03 -11.39
CA LEU A 228 9.33 0.10 -12.85
C LEU A 228 10.28 1.16 -13.42
N SER A 229 10.31 2.34 -12.81
CA SER A 229 11.25 3.40 -13.18
C SER A 229 12.70 2.97 -13.04
N ALA A 230 13.06 2.37 -11.90
CA ALA A 230 14.40 1.84 -11.68
C ALA A 230 14.79 0.78 -12.74
N ALA A 231 13.90 -0.15 -13.06
CA ALA A 231 14.16 -1.20 -14.05
C ALA A 231 14.38 -0.62 -15.46
N ALA A 232 13.59 0.40 -15.83
CA ALA A 232 13.76 1.10 -17.09
C ALA A 232 15.08 1.88 -17.15
N MET A 233 15.44 2.61 -16.09
CA MET A 233 16.71 3.35 -16.01
C MET A 233 17.92 2.41 -16.04
N ASN A 234 17.85 1.27 -15.35
CA ASN A 234 18.86 0.21 -15.42
C ASN A 234 19.06 -0.31 -16.85
N SER A 235 17.95 -0.54 -17.56
CA SER A 235 17.99 -1.01 -18.96
C SER A 235 18.66 0.02 -19.87
N LEU A 236 18.35 1.31 -19.70
CA LEU A 236 18.97 2.40 -20.46
C LEU A 236 20.47 2.58 -20.14
N ILE A 237 20.89 2.33 -18.90
CA ILE A 237 22.33 2.29 -18.53
C ILE A 237 23.03 1.14 -19.27
N MET A 238 22.44 -0.06 -19.28
CA MET A 238 23.01 -1.20 -19.98
C MET A 238 23.06 -0.96 -21.49
N GLU A 239 22.01 -0.37 -22.07
CA GLU A 239 22.01 0.02 -23.48
C GLU A 239 23.14 1.00 -23.80
N ALA A 240 23.40 1.99 -22.93
CA ALA A 240 24.49 2.95 -23.11
C ALA A 240 25.87 2.28 -23.05
N ILE A 241 26.03 1.25 -22.21
CA ILE A 241 27.25 0.45 -22.09
C ILE A 241 27.47 -0.36 -23.35
N GLU A 242 26.45 -1.11 -23.80
CA GLU A 242 26.52 -1.99 -24.97
C GLU A 242 26.74 -1.21 -26.27
N ASN A 243 26.05 -0.08 -26.47
CA ASN A 243 26.17 0.71 -27.71
C ASN A 243 27.54 1.37 -27.89
N GLN A 244 28.25 1.61 -26.80
CA GLN A 244 29.54 2.30 -26.81
C GLN A 244 30.71 1.35 -26.50
N ASP A 245 30.44 0.05 -26.40
CA ASP A 245 31.40 -0.98 -25.99
C ASP A 245 32.13 -0.60 -24.68
N LEU A 246 31.40 -0.03 -23.72
CA LEU A 246 31.95 0.28 -22.39
C LEU A 246 32.07 -1.03 -21.61
N ASN A 247 33.04 -1.13 -20.67
CA ASN A 247 33.28 -2.32 -19.85
C ASN A 247 33.91 -3.55 -20.54
N ILE A 248 34.50 -3.41 -21.74
CA ILE A 248 35.19 -4.55 -22.41
C ILE A 248 36.31 -5.15 -21.54
N ASP A 249 36.95 -4.31 -20.73
CA ASP A 249 38.01 -4.68 -19.81
C ASP A 249 37.50 -5.21 -18.45
N ASN A 250 36.18 -5.38 -18.31
CA ASN A 250 35.49 -5.69 -17.06
C ASN A 250 35.76 -4.65 -15.96
N GLU A 251 35.93 -3.39 -16.34
CA GLU A 251 35.99 -2.25 -15.43
C GLU A 251 35.08 -1.12 -15.93
N ILE A 252 34.21 -0.60 -15.05
CA ILE A 252 33.51 0.67 -15.30
C ILE A 252 34.36 1.80 -14.73
N SER A 253 35.11 2.48 -15.60
CA SER A 253 35.94 3.61 -15.21
C SER A 253 35.15 4.92 -15.10
N VAL A 254 35.81 5.96 -14.59
CA VAL A 254 35.28 7.33 -14.57
C VAL A 254 35.01 7.87 -15.97
N ALA A 255 35.79 7.43 -16.97
CA ALA A 255 35.56 7.82 -18.36
C ALA A 255 34.29 7.15 -18.90
N ASP A 256 34.06 5.89 -18.57
CA ASP A 256 32.87 5.14 -18.97
C ASP A 256 31.62 5.74 -18.33
N ALA A 257 31.63 6.05 -17.03
CA ALA A 257 30.52 6.72 -16.36
C ALA A 257 30.16 8.08 -17.01
N LYS A 258 31.15 8.82 -17.52
CA LYS A 258 30.92 10.07 -18.27
C LYS A 258 30.36 9.81 -19.68
N ALA A 259 30.79 8.74 -20.33
CA ALA A 259 30.26 8.32 -21.63
C ALA A 259 28.79 7.88 -21.50
N ILE A 260 28.46 7.06 -20.49
CA ILE A 260 27.09 6.69 -20.14
C ILE A 260 26.24 7.96 -19.92
N ASN A 261 26.70 8.88 -19.07
CA ASN A 261 25.97 10.13 -18.82
C ASN A 261 25.70 10.95 -20.08
N SER A 262 26.71 11.05 -20.96
CA SER A 262 26.59 11.83 -22.21
C SER A 262 25.61 11.16 -23.18
N TYR A 263 25.63 9.83 -23.25
CA TYR A 263 24.70 9.06 -24.04
C TYR A 263 23.26 9.26 -23.56
N LEU A 264 23.01 9.09 -22.26
CA LEU A 264 21.67 9.31 -21.67
C LEU A 264 21.16 10.74 -21.92
N GLN A 265 22.00 11.76 -21.78
CA GLN A 265 21.62 13.14 -22.11
C GLN A 265 21.26 13.35 -23.58
N ASN A 266 21.99 12.72 -24.49
CA ASN A 266 21.81 12.95 -25.93
C ASN A 266 20.63 12.17 -26.51
N HIS A 267 20.28 11.03 -25.90
CA HIS A 267 19.31 10.09 -26.46
C HIS A 267 18.02 10.01 -25.64
N TYR A 268 18.10 10.20 -24.32
CA TYR A 268 17.03 9.86 -23.39
C TYR A 268 16.70 10.96 -22.37
N ALA A 269 17.17 12.21 -22.54
CA ALA A 269 17.02 13.23 -21.49
C ALA A 269 15.59 13.43 -20.97
N GLU A 270 14.59 13.47 -21.85
CA GLU A 270 13.18 13.65 -21.46
C GLU A 270 12.64 12.41 -20.73
N GLN A 271 12.78 11.23 -21.33
CA GLN A 271 12.39 9.96 -20.72
C GLN A 271 13.11 9.71 -19.40
N TRP A 272 14.39 10.05 -19.30
CA TRP A 272 15.20 9.86 -18.11
C TRP A 272 14.74 10.74 -16.96
N ALA A 273 14.37 12.00 -17.24
CA ALA A 273 13.81 12.90 -16.25
C ALA A 273 12.44 12.40 -15.75
N GLU A 274 11.58 11.89 -16.65
CA GLU A 274 10.29 11.29 -16.28
C GLU A 274 10.47 10.05 -15.40
N LEU A 275 11.41 9.16 -15.74
CA LEU A 275 11.68 7.95 -14.97
C LEU A 275 12.32 8.27 -13.61
N HIS A 276 13.24 9.24 -13.55
CA HIS A 276 13.84 9.68 -12.29
C HIS A 276 12.79 10.30 -11.37
N GLY A 277 11.91 11.13 -11.93
CA GLY A 277 10.79 11.75 -11.24
C GLY A 277 11.12 13.13 -10.68
N ASP A 278 10.09 13.77 -10.14
CA ASP A 278 10.18 15.08 -9.49
C ASP A 278 9.89 14.93 -7.98
N ASP A 279 10.67 15.63 -7.15
CA ASP A 279 10.48 15.71 -5.69
C ASP A 279 9.96 17.08 -5.21
N GLU A 280 9.57 18.00 -6.12
CA GLU A 280 9.17 19.34 -5.73
C GLU A 280 8.03 19.34 -4.70
N GLU A 281 8.25 20.07 -3.58
CA GLU A 281 7.46 20.12 -2.32
C GLU A 281 5.93 20.31 -2.45
N LYS A 282 5.38 20.45 -3.66
CA LYS A 282 3.96 20.68 -3.96
C LYS A 282 3.39 19.84 -5.11
N ALA A 283 4.21 19.07 -5.82
CA ALA A 283 3.76 18.13 -6.83
C ALA A 283 3.56 16.75 -6.19
N GLU A 284 2.76 15.90 -6.83
CA GLU A 284 2.76 14.47 -6.54
C GLU A 284 4.14 13.93 -6.96
N GLU A 285 4.84 13.24 -6.06
CA GLU A 285 6.09 12.54 -6.38
C GLU A 285 5.82 11.57 -7.56
N THR A 286 6.77 11.45 -8.48
CA THR A 286 6.64 10.54 -9.63
C THR A 286 7.90 9.70 -9.81
N GLY A 287 7.82 8.67 -10.66
CA GLY A 287 8.99 7.90 -11.08
C GLY A 287 9.75 7.26 -9.90
N TYR A 288 11.09 7.28 -9.94
CA TYR A 288 11.92 6.74 -8.87
C TYR A 288 11.76 7.50 -7.55
N HIS A 289 11.38 8.78 -7.59
CA HIS A 289 11.18 9.58 -6.39
C HIS A 289 10.05 9.10 -5.48
N LEU A 290 9.09 8.33 -6.00
CA LEU A 290 8.04 7.65 -5.20
C LEU A 290 8.59 6.72 -4.11
N VAL A 291 9.83 6.24 -4.24
CA VAL A 291 10.49 5.38 -3.24
C VAL A 291 11.69 6.05 -2.57
N GLN A 292 12.08 7.23 -3.06
CA GLN A 292 13.23 7.98 -2.59
C GLN A 292 12.83 8.90 -1.43
N SER A 293 13.76 9.18 -0.52
CA SER A 293 13.56 9.98 0.70
C SER A 293 12.50 9.45 1.68
N ASP A 294 11.94 8.28 1.42
CA ASP A 294 10.99 7.61 2.29
C ASP A 294 11.61 6.74 3.37
N GLY A 295 12.85 7.02 3.74
CA GLY A 295 13.46 6.48 4.95
C GLY A 295 13.85 5.01 4.89
N ALA A 296 14.06 4.46 3.68
CA ALA A 296 14.72 3.18 3.46
C ALA A 296 15.94 3.00 4.40
N LYS A 297 16.17 1.79 4.90
CA LYS A 297 17.25 1.43 5.83
C LYS A 297 18.22 0.38 5.31
N HIS A 298 18.12 -0.03 4.06
CA HIS A 298 19.12 -0.87 3.43
C HIS A 298 20.40 -0.07 3.11
N TYR A 299 21.57 -0.67 3.32
CA TYR A 299 22.87 -0.05 3.08
C TYR A 299 23.73 -0.92 2.18
N ILE A 300 24.33 -0.31 1.18
CA ILE A 300 25.36 -0.91 0.32
C ILE A 300 26.52 0.08 0.19
N PHE A 301 27.73 -0.44 0.08
CA PHE A 301 28.95 0.39 -0.01
C PHE A 301 29.12 1.40 1.14
N GLY A 302 28.50 1.13 2.30
CA GLY A 302 28.52 2.01 3.48
C GLY A 302 27.52 3.16 3.45
N GLU A 303 26.71 3.28 2.40
CA GLU A 303 25.75 4.36 2.20
C GLU A 303 24.32 3.81 2.06
N ASN A 304 23.32 4.66 2.23
CA ASN A 304 21.93 4.27 2.04
C ASN A 304 21.68 3.83 0.59
N ALA A 305 21.17 2.61 0.39
CA ALA A 305 21.06 2.03 -0.94
C ALA A 305 20.14 2.87 -1.84
N VAL A 306 18.90 3.11 -1.40
CA VAL A 306 17.88 3.86 -2.16
C VAL A 306 18.24 5.34 -2.26
N ASN A 307 18.44 6.01 -1.12
CA ASN A 307 18.54 7.48 -1.05
C ASN A 307 19.92 8.07 -1.38
N LYS A 308 20.93 7.23 -1.61
CA LYS A 308 22.30 7.70 -1.89
C LYS A 308 22.95 6.97 -3.05
N VAL A 309 22.96 5.64 -3.03
CA VAL A 309 23.67 4.89 -4.06
C VAL A 309 22.86 4.85 -5.35
N PHE A 310 21.63 4.34 -5.31
CA PHE A 310 20.78 4.20 -6.49
C PHE A 310 20.35 5.56 -7.02
N ASP A 311 19.86 6.45 -6.15
CA ASP A 311 19.62 7.85 -6.49
C ASP A 311 20.86 8.51 -7.13
N GLY A 312 22.05 8.33 -6.54
CA GLY A 312 23.28 8.90 -7.07
C GLY A 312 23.73 8.32 -8.42
N ILE A 313 23.37 7.07 -8.73
CA ILE A 313 23.53 6.47 -10.06
C ILE A 313 22.52 7.11 -11.03
N TYR A 314 21.27 7.25 -10.61
CA TYR A 314 20.18 7.79 -11.45
C TYR A 314 20.28 9.29 -11.73
N HIS A 315 21.19 9.98 -11.04
CA HIS A 315 21.65 11.31 -11.42
C HIS A 315 22.52 11.37 -12.69
N LEU A 316 22.92 10.21 -13.26
CA LEU A 316 23.34 10.17 -14.66
C LEU A 316 22.23 10.71 -15.56
N GLY A 317 22.51 11.09 -16.79
CA GLY A 317 21.49 11.70 -17.67
C GLY A 317 21.16 13.17 -17.33
N PHE A 318 21.53 13.67 -16.15
CA PHE A 318 21.46 15.10 -15.79
C PHE A 318 22.78 15.82 -16.01
N LYS A 319 22.72 17.16 -16.02
CA LYS A 319 23.88 18.02 -16.31
C LYS A 319 25.03 17.76 -15.34
N ALA A 320 26.26 17.86 -15.82
CA ALA A 320 27.43 17.86 -14.96
C ALA A 320 27.78 19.29 -14.52
N HIS A 321 28.36 19.43 -13.33
CA HIS A 321 28.95 20.69 -12.87
C HIS A 321 30.03 21.15 -13.85
N SER A 322 30.25 22.46 -13.98
CA SER A 322 31.17 23.08 -14.96
C SER A 322 32.63 22.57 -14.92
N ASN A 323 33.05 21.97 -13.81
CA ASN A 323 34.37 21.35 -13.66
C ASN A 323 34.41 19.86 -14.07
N GLY A 324 33.29 19.28 -14.51
CA GLY A 324 33.16 17.91 -15.00
C GLY A 324 33.43 16.81 -13.96
N ARG A 325 33.39 17.13 -12.66
CA ARG A 325 33.69 16.17 -11.58
C ARG A 325 32.45 15.58 -10.92
N ARG A 326 31.33 16.31 -10.93
CA ARG A 326 30.11 15.95 -10.23
C ARG A 326 28.91 16.08 -11.13
N LEU A 327 27.95 15.19 -10.92
CA LEU A 327 26.61 15.31 -11.46
C LEU A 327 25.87 16.43 -10.72
N LEU A 328 24.88 17.01 -11.39
CA LEU A 328 23.90 17.90 -10.80
C LEU A 328 22.57 17.16 -10.72
N ASN A 329 21.73 17.51 -9.74
CA ASN A 329 20.33 17.12 -9.76
C ASN A 329 19.52 17.96 -10.76
N GLU A 330 18.25 17.63 -10.89
CA GLU A 330 17.22 18.33 -11.66
C GLU A 330 17.22 19.85 -11.42
N ASP A 331 17.47 20.30 -10.18
CA ASP A 331 17.57 21.72 -9.81
C ASP A 331 18.92 22.39 -10.12
N GLY A 332 19.92 21.63 -10.53
CA GLY A 332 21.29 22.11 -10.72
C GLY A 332 22.15 22.14 -9.45
N ASN A 333 21.70 21.53 -8.35
CA ASN A 333 22.47 21.32 -7.13
C ASN A 333 23.49 20.18 -7.30
N LYS A 334 24.61 20.24 -6.57
CA LYS A 334 25.68 19.23 -6.69
C LYS A 334 25.23 17.89 -6.10
N ASN A 335 25.22 16.84 -6.92
CA ASN A 335 25.04 15.46 -6.48
C ASN A 335 26.35 14.66 -6.58
N ALA A 336 26.30 13.33 -6.66
CA ALA A 336 27.43 12.41 -6.61
C ALA A 336 28.55 12.76 -7.61
N SER A 337 29.78 12.44 -7.25
CA SER A 337 30.90 12.57 -8.19
C SER A 337 30.95 11.39 -9.16
N PHE A 338 31.44 11.61 -10.38
CA PHE A 338 31.66 10.51 -11.34
C PHE A 338 32.55 9.40 -10.79
N ASN A 339 33.48 9.70 -9.87
CA ASN A 339 34.28 8.67 -9.19
C ASN A 339 33.43 7.71 -8.36
N MET A 340 32.42 8.22 -7.66
CA MET A 340 31.54 7.39 -6.83
C MET A 340 30.59 6.59 -7.71
N VAL A 341 30.03 7.23 -8.74
CA VAL A 341 29.12 6.55 -9.68
C VAL A 341 29.84 5.45 -10.45
N ALA A 342 31.06 5.69 -10.95
CA ALA A 342 31.87 4.66 -11.58
C ALA A 342 32.12 3.47 -10.62
N TYR A 343 32.54 3.75 -9.38
CA TYR A 343 32.75 2.73 -8.36
C TYR A 343 31.48 1.90 -8.08
N TRP A 344 30.32 2.54 -7.93
CA TRP A 344 29.06 1.84 -7.66
C TRP A 344 28.59 1.01 -8.86
N LEU A 345 28.66 1.58 -10.08
CA LEU A 345 28.32 0.86 -11.30
C LEU A 345 29.23 -0.36 -11.51
N ASP A 346 30.56 -0.18 -11.41
CA ASP A 346 31.53 -1.27 -11.49
C ASP A 346 31.21 -2.38 -10.48
N SER A 347 30.96 -1.98 -9.23
CA SER A 347 30.65 -2.90 -8.13
C SER A 347 29.29 -3.60 -8.26
N LEU A 348 28.38 -3.14 -9.13
CA LEU A 348 27.09 -3.76 -9.38
C LEU A 348 27.14 -4.59 -10.67
N ILE A 349 27.75 -4.08 -11.72
CA ILE A 349 27.77 -4.71 -13.06
C ILE A 349 28.75 -5.87 -13.12
N ASN A 350 29.96 -5.72 -12.54
CA ASN A 350 31.05 -6.70 -12.65
C ASN A 350 31.08 -7.72 -11.50
N ARG A 351 29.93 -8.06 -10.92
CA ARG A 351 29.82 -9.02 -9.80
C ARG A 351 29.85 -10.49 -10.21
#